data_AF-A0A6P9E8I8-F1
#
_entry.id   AF-A0A6P9E8I8-F1
#
_cell.length_a   1.000
_cell.length_b   1.000
_cell.length_c   1.000
_cell.angle_alpha   90.00
_cell.angle_beta   90.00
_cell.angle_gamma   90.00
#
_symmetry.space_group_name_H-M   'P 1'
#
loop_
_entity.id
_entity.type
_entity.pdbx_description
1 polymer ?
#
loop_
_entity_poly.entity_id
_entity_poly.type
_entity_poly.pdbx_seq_one_letter_code
_entity_poly.pdbx_strand_id
1 'polypeptide(L)'
;MSAEIHALHDNSTWTLEPLPPGFYRSQADNSLFTRVTHTSITLILAYVDDILVTENDISQVKVFKRILFTHFKTKDLGSLKCFLGLKVAHSHKGIFLNQPKYAIDIFSDSDQLGARTASFLVKQHLKLNNQYGILLPNPCLYRRLIYLTITQPNIVYVVSILN
;
A
#
# COMPACT_ATOMS: atom_id res chain seq x y z
N MET A 1 7.20 23.66 -0.44
CA MET A 1 5.97 23.53 0.36
C MET A 1 5.26 24.87 0.63
N SER A 2 5.78 25.82 1.42
CA SER A 2 5.06 27.10 1.68
C SER A 2 4.81 27.95 0.42
N ALA A 3 5.81 28.09 -0.46
CA ALA A 3 5.68 28.83 -1.71
C ALA A 3 4.73 28.15 -2.74
N GLU A 4 4.66 26.82 -2.75
CA GLU A 4 3.75 26.07 -3.64
C GLU A 4 2.30 26.18 -3.16
N ILE A 5 2.07 26.12 -1.85
CA ILE A 5 0.74 26.35 -1.27
C ILE A 5 0.26 27.78 -1.58
N HIS A 6 1.16 28.76 -1.50
CA HIS A 6 0.85 30.14 -1.86
C HIS A 6 0.46 30.28 -3.34
N ALA A 7 1.26 29.69 -4.25
CA ALA A 7 0.97 29.72 -5.69
C ALA A 7 -0.34 29.00 -6.07
N LEU A 8 -0.72 27.95 -5.33
CA LEU A 8 -2.00 27.26 -5.51
C LEU A 8 -3.18 28.04 -4.94
N HIS A 9 -2.98 28.86 -3.90
CA HIS A 9 -4.02 29.74 -3.37
C HIS A 9 -4.28 30.92 -4.30
N ASP A 10 -3.23 31.47 -4.90
CA ASP A 10 -3.30 32.65 -5.77
C ASP A 10 -4.03 32.38 -7.11
N ASN A 11 -4.09 31.11 -7.55
CA ASN A 11 -4.74 30.74 -8.81
C ASN A 11 -6.26 30.44 -8.68
N SER A 12 -6.84 30.54 -7.47
CA SER A 12 -8.27 30.27 -7.18
C SER A 12 -8.81 28.92 -7.69
N THR A 13 -7.93 27.97 -8.04
CA THR A 13 -8.31 26.68 -8.64
C THR A 13 -8.54 25.61 -7.56
N TRP A 14 -8.06 25.85 -6.33
CA TRP A 14 -8.12 24.91 -5.22
C TRP A 14 -8.42 25.63 -3.90
N THR A 15 -9.23 25.02 -3.05
CA THR A 15 -9.46 25.47 -1.67
C THR A 15 -8.85 24.47 -0.69
N LEU A 16 -8.12 24.97 0.30
CA LEU A 16 -7.66 24.14 1.42
C LEU A 16 -8.82 23.94 2.37
N GLU A 17 -9.25 22.69 2.52
CA GLU A 17 -10.26 22.31 3.51
C GLU A 17 -9.55 21.78 4.75
N PRO A 18 -9.60 22.51 5.89
CA PRO A 18 -8.94 22.07 7.10
C PRO A 18 -9.64 20.84 7.66
N LEU A 19 -8.85 19.88 8.14
CA LEU A 19 -9.39 18.77 8.92
C LEU A 19 -10.07 19.28 10.19
N PRO A 20 -11.06 18.55 10.74
CA PRO A 20 -11.65 18.89 12.02
C PRO A 20 -10.59 19.09 13.12
N PRO A 21 -10.87 19.88 14.16
CA PRO A 21 -9.92 20.06 15.26
C PRO A 21 -9.49 18.73 15.89
N GLY A 22 -8.20 18.65 16.27
CA GLY A 22 -7.63 17.49 16.95
C GLY A 22 -7.04 16.41 16.04
N PHE A 23 -7.02 16.61 14.72
CA PHE A 23 -6.20 15.80 13.82
C PHE A 23 -4.75 16.33 13.78
N TYR A 24 -3.80 15.41 13.86
CA TYR A 24 -2.38 15.67 13.75
C TYR A 24 -1.77 14.80 12.66
N ARG A 25 -0.83 15.35 11.89
CA ARG A 25 -0.07 14.57 10.92
C ARG A 25 0.95 13.69 11.65
N SER A 26 1.05 12.42 11.24
CA SER A 26 2.04 11.49 11.76
C SER A 26 3.45 11.95 11.38
N GLN A 27 4.41 11.72 12.29
CA GLN A 27 5.83 11.99 12.04
C GLN A 27 6.48 10.92 11.16
N ALA A 28 5.92 9.69 11.17
CA ALA A 28 6.45 8.58 10.39
C ALA A 28 5.96 8.58 8.94
N ASP A 29 4.79 9.18 8.69
CA ASP A 29 4.16 9.19 7.37
C ASP A 29 3.35 10.48 7.19
N ASN A 30 3.71 11.28 6.18
CA ASN A 30 3.04 12.55 5.89
C ASN A 30 1.61 12.39 5.35
N SER A 31 1.26 11.20 4.86
CA SER A 31 -0.08 10.86 4.36
C SER A 31 -1.04 10.39 5.47
N LEU A 32 -0.50 10.10 6.66
CA LEU A 32 -1.26 9.61 7.80
C LEU A 32 -1.59 10.74 8.77
N PHE A 33 -2.88 10.90 9.06
CA PHE A 33 -3.41 11.81 10.06
C PHE A 33 -4.08 11.01 11.17
N THR A 34 -3.83 11.40 12.41
CA THR A 34 -4.34 10.72 13.60
C THR A 34 -5.09 11.71 14.47
N ARG A 35 -6.21 11.27 15.02
CA ARG A 35 -6.93 11.96 16.08
C ARG A 35 -7.15 10.99 17.21
N VAL A 36 -6.59 11.30 18.36
CA VAL A 36 -6.70 10.49 19.57
C VAL A 36 -7.53 11.27 20.58
N THR A 37 -8.59 10.63 21.06
CA THR A 37 -9.37 11.09 22.20
C THR A 37 -9.21 10.08 23.35
N HIS A 38 -9.81 10.36 24.50
CA HIS A 38 -9.78 9.41 25.63
C HIS A 38 -10.42 8.05 25.32
N THR A 39 -11.36 8.01 24.36
CA THR A 39 -12.18 6.82 24.06
C THR A 39 -12.06 6.35 22.62
N SER A 40 -11.52 7.17 21.71
CA SER A 40 -11.44 6.86 20.29
C SER A 40 -10.11 7.20 19.65
N ILE A 41 -9.77 6.44 18.61
CA ILE A 41 -8.63 6.70 17.75
C ILE A 41 -9.14 6.67 16.31
N THR A 42 -9.08 7.81 15.62
CA THR A 42 -9.36 7.92 14.20
C THR A 42 -8.03 8.03 13.46
N LEU A 43 -7.85 7.21 12.43
CA LEU A 43 -6.72 7.32 11.50
C LEU A 43 -7.26 7.58 10.09
N ILE A 44 -6.67 8.55 9.41
CA ILE A 44 -6.95 8.88 8.02
C ILE A 44 -5.64 8.71 7.26
N LEU A 45 -5.65 7.89 6.22
CA LEU A 45 -4.54 7.72 5.31
C LEU A 45 -4.97 8.25 3.94
N ALA A 46 -4.41 9.38 3.53
CA ALA A 46 -4.78 10.08 2.30
C ALA A 46 -3.66 9.96 1.27
N TYR A 47 -3.91 9.25 0.17
CA TYR A 47 -2.95 9.05 -0.91
C TYR A 47 -3.55 9.43 -2.25
N VAL A 48 -3.12 10.59 -2.76
CA VAL A 48 -3.60 11.17 -4.04
C VAL A 48 -5.15 11.17 -4.08
N ASP A 49 -5.76 10.24 -4.82
CA ASP A 49 -7.20 10.15 -5.02
C ASP A 49 -7.92 9.22 -4.02
N ASP A 50 -7.16 8.40 -3.26
CA ASP A 50 -7.71 7.42 -2.34
C ASP A 50 -7.58 7.88 -0.88
N ILE A 51 -8.68 7.84 -0.14
CA ILE A 51 -8.70 8.13 1.30
C ILE A 51 -9.19 6.90 2.06
N LEU A 52 -8.34 6.36 2.92
CA LEU A 52 -8.69 5.32 3.88
C LEU A 52 -8.96 5.94 5.25
N VAL A 53 -10.09 5.59 5.85
CA VAL A 53 -10.49 6.04 7.19
C VAL A 53 -10.73 4.81 8.04
N THR A 54 -10.13 4.80 9.23
CA THR A 54 -10.35 3.77 10.25
C THR A 54 -10.57 4.41 11.61
N GLU A 55 -11.51 3.85 12.36
CA GLU A 55 -11.83 4.29 13.71
C GLU A 55 -12.41 3.11 14.50
N ASN A 56 -12.35 3.19 15.83
CA ASN A 56 -12.98 2.22 16.70
C ASN A 56 -14.51 2.42 16.85
N ASP A 57 -15.04 3.61 16.52
CA ASP A 57 -16.49 3.88 16.46
C ASP A 57 -16.93 4.13 15.01
N ILE A 58 -17.74 3.21 14.48
CA ILE A 58 -18.29 3.26 13.12
C ILE A 58 -19.17 4.51 12.92
N SER A 59 -19.79 5.03 13.97
CA SER A 59 -20.64 6.23 13.91
C SER A 59 -19.81 7.46 13.54
N GLN A 60 -18.62 7.58 14.09
CA GLN A 60 -17.69 8.67 13.81
C GLN A 60 -17.10 8.56 12.40
N VAL A 61 -16.84 7.34 11.90
CA VAL A 61 -16.50 7.13 10.48
C VAL A 61 -17.59 7.66 9.57
N LYS A 62 -18.88 7.44 9.89
CA LYS A 62 -20.00 7.96 9.09
C LYS A 62 -20.06 9.50 9.11
N VAL A 63 -19.82 10.11 10.27
CA VAL A 63 -19.76 11.57 10.40
C VAL A 63 -18.63 12.12 9.54
N PHE A 64 -17.43 11.53 9.64
CA PHE A 64 -16.27 11.96 8.85
C PHE A 64 -16.49 11.79 7.35
N LYS A 65 -17.06 10.65 6.92
CA LYS A 65 -17.44 10.43 5.52
C LYS A 65 -18.42 11.50 5.03
N ARG A 66 -19.38 11.91 5.85
CA ARG A 66 -20.32 12.98 5.49
C ARG A 66 -19.61 14.31 5.28
N ILE A 67 -18.65 14.66 6.13
CA ILE A 67 -17.82 15.86 5.96
C ILE A 67 -17.06 15.77 4.63
N LEU A 68 -16.42 14.63 4.34
CA LEU A 68 -15.73 14.42 3.07
C LEU A 68 -16.66 14.58 1.86
N PHE A 69 -17.88 14.04 1.92
CA PHE A 69 -18.86 14.18 0.84
C PHE A 69 -19.36 15.61 0.63
N THR A 70 -19.41 16.42 1.70
CA THR A 70 -19.82 17.82 1.60
C THR A 70 -18.77 18.68 0.90
N HIS A 71 -17.49 18.44 1.21
CA HIS A 71 -16.39 19.27 0.71
C HIS A 71 -15.73 18.72 -0.57
N PHE A 72 -15.76 17.40 -0.76
CA PHE A 72 -15.11 16.74 -1.88
C PHE A 72 -16.10 15.85 -2.64
N LYS A 73 -15.95 15.82 -3.97
CA LYS A 73 -16.67 14.88 -4.84
C LYS A 73 -16.07 13.48 -4.68
N THR A 74 -16.33 12.86 -3.54
CA THR A 74 -15.84 11.53 -3.17
C THR A 74 -16.88 10.47 -3.45
N LYS A 75 -16.44 9.21 -3.54
CA LYS A 75 -17.31 8.03 -3.61
C LYS A 75 -16.95 7.11 -2.46
N ASP A 76 -17.94 6.74 -1.65
CA ASP A 76 -17.73 5.73 -0.62
C ASP A 76 -17.67 4.34 -1.26
N LEU A 77 -16.51 3.69 -1.13
CA LEU A 77 -16.28 2.33 -1.60
C LEU A 77 -16.70 1.26 -0.56
N GLY A 78 -17.14 1.69 0.62
CA GLY A 78 -17.59 0.83 1.70
C GLY A 78 -16.44 0.23 2.50
N SER A 79 -16.55 -1.04 2.87
CA SER A 79 -15.49 -1.76 3.58
C SER A 79 -14.23 -1.86 2.71
N LEU A 80 -13.06 -1.71 3.34
CA LEU A 80 -11.77 -1.78 2.69
C LEU A 80 -11.58 -3.14 1.98
N LYS A 81 -11.60 -3.11 0.65
CA LYS A 81 -11.31 -4.26 -0.23
C LYS A 81 -10.05 -4.06 -1.06
N CYS A 82 -9.73 -2.82 -1.39
CA CYS A 82 -8.54 -2.46 -2.15
C CYS A 82 -8.07 -1.06 -1.75
N PHE A 83 -6.77 -0.86 -1.61
CA PHE A 83 -6.13 0.45 -1.37
C PHE A 83 -4.69 0.39 -1.89
N LEU A 84 -4.26 1.34 -2.73
CA LEU A 84 -2.90 1.34 -3.34
C LEU A 84 -2.53 0.06 -4.08
N GLY A 85 -3.52 -0.61 -4.70
CA GLY A 85 -3.33 -1.90 -5.37
C GLY A 85 -3.15 -3.10 -4.41
N LEU A 86 -3.17 -2.88 -3.08
CA LEU A 86 -3.31 -3.92 -2.08
C LEU A 86 -4.77 -4.32 -1.97
N LYS A 87 -5.07 -5.58 -2.29
CA LYS A 87 -6.37 -6.19 -2.00
C LYS A 87 -6.40 -6.66 -0.55
N VAL A 88 -7.53 -6.42 0.10
CA VAL A 88 -7.76 -6.69 1.51
C VAL A 88 -8.92 -7.68 1.64
N ALA A 89 -8.65 -8.82 2.27
CA ALA A 89 -9.64 -9.83 2.57
C ALA A 89 -9.86 -9.92 4.08
N HIS A 90 -11.12 -9.90 4.50
CA HIS A 90 -11.51 -9.98 5.91
C HIS A 90 -11.98 -11.39 6.22
N SER A 91 -11.52 -11.94 7.35
CA SER A 91 -11.94 -13.25 7.86
C SER A 91 -12.14 -13.19 9.36
N HIS A 92 -12.78 -14.21 9.94
CA HIS A 92 -12.87 -14.37 11.39
C HIS A 92 -11.48 -14.51 12.07
N LYS A 93 -10.44 -14.88 11.33
CA LYS A 93 -9.05 -15.00 11.84
C LYS A 93 -8.27 -13.68 11.76
N GLY A 94 -8.83 -12.65 11.12
CA GLY A 94 -8.16 -11.38 10.90
C GLY A 94 -8.19 -10.93 9.44
N ILE A 95 -7.31 -9.97 9.14
CA ILE A 95 -7.21 -9.28 7.86
C ILE A 95 -6.03 -9.84 7.07
N PHE A 96 -6.26 -10.20 5.81
CA PHE A 96 -5.25 -10.66 4.87
C PHE A 96 -5.04 -9.63 3.76
N LEU A 97 -3.78 -9.30 3.49
CA LEU A 97 -3.38 -8.40 2.40
C LEU A 97 -2.80 -9.23 1.26
N ASN A 98 -3.20 -8.97 0.01
CA ASN A 98 -2.63 -9.60 -1.17
C ASN A 98 -2.47 -8.61 -2.34
N GLN A 99 -1.53 -8.90 -3.24
CA GLN A 99 -1.31 -8.13 -4.48
C GLN A 99 -1.18 -9.08 -5.68
N PRO A 100 -2.25 -9.80 -6.06
CA PRO A 100 -2.18 -10.85 -7.07
C PRO A 100 -1.76 -10.30 -8.43
N LYS A 101 -2.20 -9.07 -8.76
CA LYS A 101 -1.79 -8.41 -10.01
C LYS A 101 -0.28 -8.16 -10.03
N TYR A 102 0.29 -7.63 -8.95
CA TYR A 102 1.73 -7.42 -8.86
C TYR A 102 2.53 -8.72 -8.98
N ALA A 103 2.04 -9.82 -8.39
CA ALA A 103 2.66 -11.14 -8.56
C ALA A 103 2.60 -11.61 -10.02
N ILE A 104 1.42 -11.52 -10.66
CA ILE A 104 1.24 -11.89 -12.07
C ILE A 104 2.11 -11.04 -13.00
N ASP A 105 2.15 -9.74 -12.78
CA ASP A 105 2.96 -8.80 -13.58
C ASP A 105 4.45 -9.16 -13.45
N ILE A 106 4.93 -9.50 -12.25
CA ILE A 106 6.30 -9.98 -12.06
C ILE A 106 6.57 -11.30 -12.81
N PHE A 107 5.66 -12.27 -12.74
CA PHE A 107 5.83 -13.53 -13.47
C PHE A 107 5.79 -13.32 -14.98
N SER A 108 4.98 -12.38 -15.45
CA SER A 108 4.91 -12.01 -16.87
C SER A 108 6.22 -11.36 -17.31
N ASP A 109 6.71 -10.37 -16.55
CA ASP A 109 7.95 -9.63 -16.85
C ASP A 109 9.22 -10.48 -16.76
N SER A 110 9.16 -11.64 -16.10
CA SER A 110 10.27 -12.60 -15.98
C SER A 110 10.15 -13.80 -16.92
N ASP A 111 9.14 -13.84 -17.80
CA ASP A 111 8.80 -14.98 -18.66
C ASP A 111 8.55 -16.28 -17.87
N GLN A 112 8.05 -16.16 -16.64
CA GLN A 112 7.83 -17.28 -15.70
C GLN A 112 6.36 -17.57 -15.42
N LEU A 113 5.45 -17.22 -16.34
CA LEU A 113 3.99 -17.38 -16.18
C LEU A 113 3.49 -18.83 -16.01
N GLY A 114 4.39 -19.83 -16.04
CA GLY A 114 4.09 -21.25 -15.80
C GLY A 114 5.01 -21.91 -14.78
N ALA A 115 5.76 -21.13 -13.99
CA ALA A 115 6.72 -21.65 -13.03
C ALA A 115 6.00 -22.42 -11.90
N ARG A 116 6.47 -23.64 -11.61
CA ARG A 116 5.84 -24.53 -10.61
C ARG A 116 6.03 -23.97 -9.21
N THR A 117 5.00 -24.03 -8.38
CA THR A 117 5.11 -23.69 -6.95
C THR A 117 6.10 -24.64 -6.26
N ALA A 118 7.17 -24.11 -5.67
CA ALA A 118 8.05 -24.90 -4.81
C ALA A 118 7.53 -24.93 -3.38
N SER A 119 7.62 -26.11 -2.76
CA SER A 119 7.19 -26.38 -1.39
C SER A 119 8.15 -25.86 -0.32
N PHE A 120 9.27 -25.23 -0.70
CA PHE A 120 10.33 -24.85 0.23
C PHE A 120 10.85 -23.43 0.00
N LEU A 121 11.16 -22.74 1.10
CA LEU A 121 11.85 -21.43 1.11
C LEU A 121 13.23 -21.56 0.46
N VAL A 122 13.70 -20.55 -0.28
CA VAL A 122 15.07 -20.46 -0.78
C VAL A 122 16.01 -20.82 0.36
N LYS A 123 16.86 -21.83 0.14
CA LYS A 123 17.78 -22.36 1.13
C LYS A 123 18.61 -21.19 1.69
N GLN A 124 18.33 -20.80 2.94
CA GLN A 124 19.18 -19.85 3.66
C GLN A 124 20.60 -20.45 3.63
N HIS A 125 21.60 -19.64 3.27
CA HIS A 125 23.00 -20.04 2.97
C HIS A 125 23.35 -20.48 1.54
N LEU A 126 22.69 -19.97 0.51
CA LEU A 126 23.25 -20.00 -0.85
C LEU A 126 24.48 -19.07 -0.90
N LYS A 127 25.70 -19.65 -0.96
CA LYS A 127 26.92 -18.89 -1.28
C LYS A 127 26.85 -18.51 -2.75
N LEU A 128 26.40 -17.28 -3.01
CA LEU A 128 26.46 -16.68 -4.34
C LEU A 128 27.94 -16.50 -4.70
N ASN A 129 28.39 -17.20 -5.74
CA ASN A 129 29.75 -17.07 -6.26
C ASN A 129 29.72 -16.17 -7.49
N ASN A 130 30.57 -15.14 -7.54
CA ASN A 130 30.63 -14.17 -8.64
C ASN A 130 31.20 -14.76 -9.95
N GLN A 131 31.51 -16.05 -9.96
CA GLN A 131 32.16 -16.77 -11.06
C GLN A 131 31.18 -17.58 -11.91
N TYR A 132 29.94 -17.79 -11.45
CA TYR A 132 28.96 -18.63 -12.13
C TYR A 132 27.59 -17.96 -12.09
N GLY A 133 26.94 -17.86 -13.25
CA GLY A 133 25.59 -17.30 -13.39
C GLY A 133 25.40 -16.52 -14.69
N ILE A 134 24.16 -16.41 -15.14
CA ILE A 134 23.75 -15.55 -16.24
C ILE A 134 23.52 -14.15 -15.66
N LEU A 135 24.25 -13.16 -16.19
CA LEU A 135 24.03 -11.77 -15.80
C LEU A 135 22.58 -11.39 -16.09
N LEU A 136 21.84 -11.05 -15.03
CA LEU A 136 20.47 -10.59 -15.14
C LEU A 136 20.41 -9.31 -15.99
N PRO A 137 19.65 -9.29 -17.10
CA PRO A 137 19.57 -8.13 -17.98
C PRO A 137 19.00 -6.89 -17.28
N ASN A 138 18.13 -7.09 -16.27
CA ASN A 138 17.44 -6.04 -15.57
C ASN A 138 17.51 -6.22 -14.04
N PRO A 139 18.30 -5.40 -13.32
CA PRO A 139 18.40 -5.48 -11.86
C PRO A 139 17.10 -5.10 -11.14
N CYS A 140 16.16 -4.41 -11.79
CA CYS A 140 14.86 -4.08 -11.21
C CYS A 140 13.98 -5.33 -11.04
N LEU A 141 14.08 -6.32 -11.95
CA LEU A 141 13.32 -7.58 -11.83
C LEU A 141 13.75 -8.38 -10.60
N TYR A 142 15.05 -8.45 -10.36
CA TYR A 142 15.60 -9.12 -9.18
C TYR A 142 15.11 -8.49 -7.87
N ARG A 143 15.11 -7.16 -7.79
CA ARG A 143 14.58 -6.43 -6.62
C ARG A 143 13.09 -6.69 -6.41
N ARG A 144 12.29 -6.65 -7.50
CA ARG A 144 10.85 -6.91 -7.45
C ARG A 144 10.55 -8.35 -7.00
N LEU A 145 11.36 -9.31 -7.43
CA LEU A 145 11.27 -10.71 -7.02
C LEU A 145 11.65 -10.93 -5.55
N ILE A 146 12.72 -10.32 -5.05
CA ILE A 146 13.04 -10.35 -3.63
C ILE A 146 11.88 -9.77 -2.80
N TYR A 147 11.34 -8.62 -3.22
CA TYR A 147 10.21 -8.00 -2.54
C TYR A 147 8.97 -8.90 -2.51
N LEU A 148 8.67 -9.58 -3.63
CA LEU A 148 7.58 -10.57 -3.70
C LEU A 148 7.82 -11.75 -2.75
N THR A 149 9.06 -12.24 -2.66
CA THR A 149 9.45 -13.34 -1.76
C THR A 149 9.29 -12.98 -0.28
N ILE A 150 9.59 -11.73 0.09
CA ILE A 150 9.45 -11.21 1.46
C ILE A 150 7.97 -11.04 1.83
N THR A 151 7.15 -10.51 0.91
CA THR A 151 5.73 -10.21 1.15
C THR A 151 4.81 -11.41 0.95
N GLN A 152 5.23 -12.42 0.18
CA GLN A 152 4.52 -13.67 -0.07
C GLN A 152 5.49 -14.87 0.02
N PRO A 153 5.82 -15.35 1.23
CA PRO A 153 6.76 -16.46 1.43
C PRO A 153 6.28 -17.80 0.84
N ASN A 154 5.08 -17.86 0.25
CA ASN A 154 4.58 -19.03 -0.47
C ASN A 154 4.90 -19.02 -1.99
N ILE A 155 5.55 -17.97 -2.51
CA ILE A 155 5.83 -17.75 -3.96
C ILE A 155 7.32 -17.92 -4.33
N VAL A 156 8.12 -18.50 -3.43
CA VAL A 156 9.59 -18.41 -3.39
C VAL A 156 10.35 -19.05 -4.57
N TYR A 157 9.67 -19.76 -5.47
CA TYR A 157 10.31 -20.52 -6.55
C TYR A 157 11.18 -19.67 -7.50
N VAL A 158 10.74 -18.46 -7.84
CA VAL A 158 11.34 -17.69 -8.94
C VAL A 158 12.74 -17.16 -8.64
N VAL A 159 13.04 -16.85 -7.38
CA VAL A 159 14.37 -16.33 -7.00
C VAL A 159 15.44 -17.43 -7.04
N SER A 160 15.05 -18.71 -6.96
CA SER A 160 16.00 -19.83 -6.92
C SER A 160 16.58 -20.26 -8.28
N ILE A 161 16.03 -19.76 -9.39
CA ILE A 161 16.38 -20.17 -10.76
C ILE A 161 17.14 -19.07 -11.51
N LEU A 162 17.12 -17.83 -11.00
CA LEU A 162 17.94 -16.75 -11.53
C LEU A 162 19.37 -16.93 -11.02
N ASN A 163 20.10 -17.81 -11.69
CA ASN A 163 21.53 -17.98 -11.55
C ASN A 163 22.22 -17.43 -12.79
#